data_AF-A0A9Q0WRH4-F1
#
_entry.id   AF-A0A9Q0WRH4-F1
#
_cell.length_a   1.000
_cell.length_b   1.000
_cell.length_c   1.000
_cell.angle_alpha   90.00
_cell.angle_beta   90.00
_cell.angle_gamma   90.00
#
_symmetry.space_group_name_H-M   'P 1'
#
loop_
_entity.id
_entity.type
_entity.pdbx_description
1 polymer ?
#
loop_
_entity_poly.entity_id
_entity_poly.type
_entity_poly.pdbx_seq_one_letter_code
_entity_poly.pdbx_strand_id
1 'polypeptide(L)'
;MKQITWPGRSDGSRFKSLPIKNQFHQSEFKSTSKFWSAPSASRKTRSSDGDFSKLPFDILTKIAASFTLPNLQAASLACKSWSEGLRPLREAMLFLKWGKRFKHGLGGVRPNLNKALESFLKGAARGSTLAMVDAALLYWEIGSKDKAIALYEKAAKLGDPAGQCNLGLAYLQGSGVNCNLQGAARWYLKAAEGGYVRAMYNVGLCYSVGEGQAVDEEGEKMKAVVYLELATRAGETAAAHVKNVIFTTTISNFT
;
A
#
# COMPACT_ATOMS: atom_id res chain seq x y z
N MET A 1 1.64 28.90 -43.60
CA MET A 1 2.28 29.58 -42.44
C MET A 1 1.20 30.11 -41.52
N LYS A 2 1.48 30.06 -40.21
CA LYS A 2 0.75 30.62 -39.04
C LYS A 2 -0.28 29.70 -38.35
N GLN A 3 0.22 29.08 -37.28
CA GLN A 3 -0.52 28.67 -36.09
C GLN A 3 -1.07 29.88 -35.32
N ILE A 4 -2.11 29.64 -34.51
CA ILE A 4 -2.42 30.18 -33.15
C ILE A 4 -3.70 29.42 -32.71
N THR A 5 -3.60 28.33 -31.95
CA THR A 5 -3.73 28.22 -30.48
C THR A 5 -4.95 28.92 -29.87
N TRP A 6 -6.01 28.12 -29.64
CA TRP A 6 -7.07 28.20 -28.61
C TRP A 6 -7.30 29.53 -27.87
N PRO A 7 -8.52 30.11 -27.89
CA PRO A 7 -8.89 31.18 -26.97
C PRO A 7 -9.15 30.65 -25.55
N GLY A 8 -8.78 31.48 -24.57
CA GLY A 8 -8.79 31.20 -23.13
C GLY A 8 -10.18 31.00 -22.52
N ARG A 9 -10.19 30.27 -21.40
CA ARG A 9 -11.37 30.07 -20.56
C ARG A 9 -11.68 31.35 -19.78
N SER A 10 -12.79 32.00 -20.12
CA SER A 10 -13.49 32.95 -19.27
C SER A 10 -14.76 32.31 -18.70
N ASP A 11 -14.84 32.33 -17.37
CA ASP A 11 -16.00 32.36 -16.47
C ASP A 11 -17.37 31.77 -16.87
N GLY A 12 -17.87 30.94 -15.94
CA GLY A 12 -19.24 30.41 -15.86
C GLY A 12 -19.19 28.98 -15.32
N SER A 13 -19.82 28.58 -14.22
CA SER A 13 -21.08 29.05 -13.65
C SER A 13 -21.22 28.60 -12.19
N ARG A 14 -21.81 29.49 -11.37
CA ARG A 14 -22.48 29.18 -10.09
C ARG A 14 -23.71 28.30 -10.40
N PHE A 15 -23.79 27.10 -9.86
CA PHE A 15 -25.08 26.43 -9.71
C PHE A 15 -25.69 26.80 -8.35
N LYS A 16 -26.76 27.60 -8.40
CA LYS A 16 -27.74 27.76 -7.32
C LYS A 16 -28.87 26.77 -7.61
N SER A 17 -29.16 25.87 -6.67
CA SER A 17 -30.33 25.00 -6.73
C SER A 17 -31.60 25.81 -6.41
N LEU A 18 -32.63 25.71 -7.26
CA LEU A 18 -33.96 26.29 -7.04
C LEU A 18 -34.83 25.37 -6.16
N PRO A 19 -35.86 25.92 -5.49
CA PRO A 19 -36.69 25.20 -4.51
C PRO A 19 -37.93 24.58 -5.16
N ILE A 20 -38.36 23.40 -4.70
CA ILE A 20 -39.67 22.83 -5.02
C ILE A 20 -40.34 22.41 -3.70
N LYS A 21 -41.46 23.08 -3.38
CA LYS A 21 -42.46 22.62 -2.41
C LYS A 21 -43.53 21.84 -3.17
N ASN A 22 -44.01 20.73 -2.60
CA ASN A 22 -45.43 20.38 -2.64
C ASN A 22 -45.78 19.45 -1.47
N GLN A 23 -46.92 19.74 -0.86
CA GLN A 23 -47.50 19.17 0.36
C GLN A 23 -48.34 17.90 0.08
N PHE A 24 -48.27 16.95 1.03
CA PHE A 24 -49.24 15.93 1.54
C PHE A 24 -50.39 15.38 0.63
N HIS A 25 -50.79 14.10 0.66
CA HIS A 25 -51.20 13.23 1.79
C HIS A 25 -51.26 11.71 1.43
N GLN A 26 -50.95 10.87 2.44
CA GLN A 26 -51.44 9.51 2.84
C GLN A 26 -51.67 8.40 1.76
N SER A 27 -51.24 7.14 1.95
CA SER A 27 -51.67 6.23 3.02
C SER A 27 -50.73 5.02 3.25
N GLU A 28 -50.99 4.31 4.34
CA GLU A 28 -50.21 3.29 5.05
C GLU A 28 -49.89 2.00 4.26
N PHE A 29 -48.73 1.39 4.53
CA PHE A 29 -48.62 -0.05 4.78
C PHE A 29 -47.36 -0.36 5.62
N LYS A 30 -47.57 -1.03 6.76
CA LYS A 30 -46.53 -1.44 7.72
C LYS A 30 -45.72 -2.61 7.16
N SER A 31 -44.39 -2.54 7.26
CA SER A 31 -43.54 -3.74 7.30
C SER A 31 -42.32 -3.48 8.17
N THR A 32 -42.21 -4.27 9.24
CA THR A 32 -41.20 -4.16 10.28
C THR A 32 -39.92 -4.89 9.86
N SER A 33 -38.79 -4.18 9.81
CA SER A 33 -37.46 -4.80 9.95
C SER A 33 -36.57 -3.89 10.81
N LYS A 34 -36.25 -4.36 12.02
CA LYS A 34 -35.35 -3.68 12.96
C LYS A 34 -33.91 -3.79 12.43
N PHE A 35 -33.42 -2.75 11.78
CA PHE A 35 -31.99 -2.59 11.48
C PHE A 35 -31.34 -1.77 12.60
N TRP A 36 -30.30 -2.31 13.22
CA TRP A 36 -29.55 -1.66 14.29
C TRP A 36 -28.83 -0.41 13.75
N SER A 37 -29.27 0.77 14.19
CA SER A 37 -28.61 2.04 13.91
C SER A 37 -27.40 2.21 14.84
N ALA A 38 -26.20 1.96 14.33
CA ALA A 38 -24.98 2.41 15.01
C ALA A 38 -24.93 3.94 15.02
N PRO A 39 -24.56 4.61 16.13
CA PRO A 39 -24.46 6.06 16.17
C PRO A 39 -23.39 6.51 15.16
N SER A 40 -23.78 7.44 14.28
CA SER A 40 -22.85 8.14 13.40
C SER A 40 -21.84 8.90 14.27
N ALA A 41 -20.66 8.31 14.44
CA ALA A 41 -19.51 9.02 14.99
C ALA A 41 -19.29 10.24 14.11
N SER A 42 -19.67 11.41 14.62
CA SER A 42 -19.37 12.68 14.01
C SER A 42 -17.86 12.73 13.81
N ARG A 43 -17.46 12.67 12.54
CA ARG A 43 -16.09 12.83 12.12
C ARG A 43 -15.70 14.24 12.57
N LYS A 44 -15.10 14.36 13.76
CA LYS A 44 -14.46 15.60 14.22
C LYS A 44 -13.57 16.05 13.07
N THR A 45 -13.95 17.15 12.45
CA THR A 45 -13.13 17.85 11.47
C THR A 45 -11.79 18.08 12.14
N ARG A 46 -10.73 17.42 11.67
CA ARG A 46 -9.36 17.80 11.99
C ARG A 46 -9.28 19.32 11.79
N SER A 47 -8.96 20.06 12.85
CA SER A 47 -8.60 21.47 12.73
C SER A 47 -7.54 21.55 11.65
N SER A 48 -7.77 22.41 10.66
CA SER A 48 -6.80 22.70 9.62
C SER A 48 -5.70 23.58 10.22
N ASP A 49 -4.88 23.04 11.12
CA ASP A 49 -3.80 23.76 11.81
C ASP A 49 -2.61 24.13 10.89
N GLY A 50 -2.74 23.93 9.58
CA GLY A 50 -1.70 24.23 8.59
C GLY A 50 -2.16 25.08 7.41
N ASP A 51 -3.36 25.66 7.46
CA ASP A 51 -3.91 26.44 6.34
C ASP A 51 -3.53 27.93 6.44
N PHE A 52 -2.29 28.24 6.01
CA PHE A 52 -1.75 29.61 6.00
C PHE A 52 -2.56 30.60 5.13
N SER A 53 -3.45 30.10 4.26
CA SER A 53 -4.32 30.95 3.44
C SER A 53 -5.38 31.71 4.23
N LYS A 54 -5.62 31.32 5.48
CA LYS A 54 -6.59 31.94 6.40
C LYS A 54 -5.98 32.96 7.36
N LEU A 55 -4.68 33.22 7.28
CA LEU A 55 -4.04 34.19 8.15
C LEU A 55 -4.58 35.60 7.89
N PRO A 56 -4.86 36.40 8.94
CA PRO A 56 -5.16 37.81 8.81
C PRO A 56 -4.11 38.55 7.99
N PHE A 57 -4.56 39.51 7.17
CA PHE A 57 -3.69 40.27 6.27
C PHE A 57 -2.53 40.95 7.01
N ASP A 58 -2.74 41.49 8.20
CA ASP A 58 -1.70 42.15 9.00
C ASP A 58 -0.57 41.22 9.45
N ILE A 59 -0.88 39.94 9.63
CA ILE A 59 0.12 38.93 9.96
C ILE A 59 0.91 38.58 8.70
N LEU A 60 0.23 38.43 7.56
CA LEU A 60 0.87 38.18 6.27
C LEU A 60 1.80 39.32 5.87
N THR A 61 1.43 40.59 6.09
CA THR A 61 2.28 41.74 5.79
C THR A 61 3.50 41.81 6.70
N LYS A 62 3.37 41.52 8.00
CA LYS A 62 4.52 41.43 8.92
C LYS A 62 5.50 40.32 8.53
N ILE A 63 4.99 39.16 8.13
CA ILE A 63 5.83 38.06 7.62
C ILE A 63 6.51 38.50 6.33
N ALA A 64 5.76 39.04 5.37
CA ALA A 64 6.28 39.47 4.07
C ALA A 64 7.32 40.59 4.19
N ALA A 65 7.19 41.50 5.16
CA ALA A 65 8.12 42.59 5.40
C ALA A 65 9.55 42.12 5.74
N SER A 66 9.69 40.89 6.26
CA SER A 66 11.00 40.29 6.54
C SER A 66 11.71 39.74 5.29
N PHE A 67 11.01 39.62 4.16
CA PHE A 67 11.56 39.08 2.93
C PHE A 67 11.81 40.17 1.89
N THR A 68 13.00 40.16 1.30
CA THR A 68 13.30 40.95 0.09
C THR A 68 12.74 40.25 -1.16
N LEU A 69 12.53 40.98 -2.25
CA LEU A 69 12.06 40.41 -3.51
C LEU A 69 12.93 39.22 -4.00
N PRO A 70 14.27 39.27 -3.95
CA PRO A 70 15.12 38.11 -4.27
C PRO A 70 14.85 36.90 -3.38
N ASN A 71 14.63 37.11 -2.07
CA ASN A 71 14.34 36.03 -1.13
C ASN A 71 13.00 35.34 -1.47
N LEU A 72 11.96 36.12 -1.82
CA LEU A 72 10.67 35.58 -2.25
C LEU A 72 10.77 34.80 -3.56
N GLN A 73 11.54 35.31 -4.53
CA GLN A 73 11.79 34.61 -5.80
C GLN A 73 12.53 33.29 -5.57
N ALA A 74 13.57 33.29 -4.73
CA ALA A 74 14.29 32.08 -4.37
C ALA A 74 13.38 31.04 -3.69
N ALA A 75 12.55 31.47 -2.73
CA ALA A 75 11.58 30.60 -2.08
C ALA A 75 10.55 30.03 -3.07
N SER A 76 10.02 30.85 -3.98
CA SER A 76 9.09 30.41 -5.02
C SER A 76 9.71 29.38 -5.96
N LEU A 77 10.95 29.61 -6.41
CA LEU A 77 11.70 28.67 -7.24
C LEU A 77 11.97 27.35 -6.51
N ALA A 78 12.35 27.40 -5.23
CA ALA A 78 12.52 26.20 -4.42
C ALA A 78 11.22 25.39 -4.33
N CYS A 79 10.11 26.03 -3.97
CA CYS A 79 8.79 25.39 -3.92
C CYS A 79 8.39 24.80 -5.27
N LYS A 80 8.63 25.51 -6.37
CA LYS A 80 8.37 25.02 -7.73
C LYS A 80 9.23 23.79 -8.04
N SER A 81 10.54 23.85 -7.80
CA SER A 81 11.46 22.73 -8.03
C SER A 81 11.09 21.48 -7.23
N TRP A 82 10.72 21.64 -5.95
CA TRP A 82 10.21 20.55 -5.14
C TRP A 82 8.89 20.00 -5.68
N SER A 83 7.97 20.88 -6.08
CA SER A 83 6.70 20.47 -6.66
C SER A 83 6.90 19.66 -7.95
N GLU A 84 7.83 20.06 -8.82
CA GLU A 84 8.17 19.37 -10.06
C GLU A 84 8.89 18.04 -9.77
N GLY A 85 9.87 18.04 -8.86
CA GLY A 85 10.62 16.84 -8.49
C GLY A 85 9.75 15.74 -7.88
N LEU A 86 8.72 16.11 -7.12
CA LEU A 86 7.76 15.17 -6.53
C LEU A 86 6.58 14.81 -7.47
N ARG A 87 6.50 15.39 -8.67
CA ARG A 87 5.40 15.10 -9.62
C ARG A 87 5.29 13.61 -9.95
N PRO A 88 6.37 12.88 -10.29
CA PRO A 88 6.27 11.45 -10.61
C PRO A 88 5.72 10.63 -9.44
N LEU A 89 6.12 10.94 -8.21
CA LEU A 89 5.62 10.28 -7.01
C LEU A 89 4.11 10.51 -6.82
N ARG A 90 3.63 11.74 -7.01
CA ARG A 90 2.19 12.06 -6.92
C ARG A 90 1.39 11.33 -7.99
N GLU A 91 1.89 11.28 -9.23
CA GLU A 91 1.28 10.48 -10.29
C GLU A 91 1.25 9.00 -9.94
N ALA A 92 2.35 8.44 -9.43
CA ALA A 92 2.43 7.04 -9.04
C ALA A 92 1.40 6.68 -7.96
N MET A 93 1.21 7.55 -6.96
CA MET A 93 0.20 7.38 -5.92
C MET A 93 -1.23 7.42 -6.48
N LEU A 94 -1.51 8.32 -7.44
CA LEU A 94 -2.81 8.38 -8.10
C LEU A 94 -3.09 7.08 -8.88
N PHE A 95 -2.11 6.59 -9.63
CA PHE A 95 -2.22 5.33 -10.35
C PHE A 95 -2.41 4.13 -9.43
N LEU A 96 -1.71 4.07 -8.30
CA LEU A 96 -1.91 3.05 -7.28
C LEU A 96 -3.34 3.08 -6.71
N LYS A 97 -3.84 4.28 -6.39
CA LYS A 97 -5.20 4.46 -5.84
C LYS A 97 -6.27 4.04 -6.84
N TRP A 98 -6.11 4.41 -8.11
CA TRP A 98 -7.02 3.99 -9.18
C TRP A 98 -6.92 2.49 -9.47
N GLY A 99 -5.71 1.94 -9.49
CA GLY A 99 -5.49 0.50 -9.62
C GLY A 99 -6.25 -0.30 -8.57
N LYS A 100 -6.15 0.10 -7.29
CA LYS A 100 -6.91 -0.54 -6.19
C LYS A 100 -8.42 -0.37 -6.32
N ARG A 101 -8.90 0.79 -6.80
CA ARG A 101 -10.32 1.02 -7.09
C ARG A 101 -10.83 0.09 -8.19
N PHE A 102 -10.08 -0.07 -9.27
CA PHE A 102 -10.43 -1.00 -10.35
C PHE A 102 -10.32 -2.47 -9.91
N LYS A 103 -9.35 -2.83 -9.08
CA LYS A 103 -9.21 -4.21 -8.57
C LYS A 103 -10.41 -4.62 -7.70
N HIS A 104 -10.84 -3.73 -6.79
CA HIS A 104 -11.84 -4.06 -5.78
C HIS A 104 -13.25 -3.49 -6.05
N GLY A 105 -13.43 -2.64 -7.06
CA GLY A 105 -14.71 -1.98 -7.34
C GLY A 105 -15.08 -0.86 -6.36
N LEU A 106 -14.10 -0.11 -5.85
CA LEU A 106 -14.33 0.92 -4.83
C LEU A 106 -14.68 2.28 -5.44
N GLY A 107 -15.54 3.04 -4.76
CA GLY A 107 -15.85 4.43 -5.11
C GLY A 107 -16.74 4.59 -6.36
N GLY A 108 -17.70 3.68 -6.56
CA GLY A 108 -18.65 3.73 -7.68
C GLY A 108 -18.08 3.21 -9.01
N VAL A 109 -16.87 2.65 -8.99
CA VAL A 109 -16.21 2.08 -10.17
C VAL A 109 -16.47 0.58 -10.22
N ARG A 110 -16.85 0.03 -11.38
CA ARG A 110 -16.99 -1.42 -11.54
C ARG A 110 -15.61 -2.11 -11.54
N PRO A 111 -15.47 -3.28 -10.89
CA PRO A 111 -14.23 -4.05 -10.93
C PRO A 111 -13.77 -4.34 -12.36
N ASN A 112 -12.50 -4.09 -12.65
CA ASN A 112 -11.89 -4.34 -13.95
C ASN A 112 -10.38 -4.60 -13.80
N LEU A 113 -9.98 -5.87 -13.92
CA LEU A 113 -8.59 -6.30 -13.73
C LEU A 113 -7.64 -5.70 -14.78
N ASN A 114 -8.07 -5.56 -16.03
CA ASN A 114 -7.24 -4.99 -17.10
C ASN A 114 -6.92 -3.52 -16.84
N LYS A 115 -7.92 -2.72 -16.44
CA LYS A 115 -7.71 -1.32 -16.06
C LYS A 115 -6.91 -1.18 -14.77
N ALA A 116 -7.08 -2.10 -13.83
CA ALA A 116 -6.27 -2.16 -12.62
C ALA A 116 -4.80 -2.39 -12.97
N LEU A 117 -4.52 -3.40 -13.79
CA LEU A 117 -3.18 -3.73 -14.26
C LEU A 117 -2.53 -2.57 -15.00
N GLU A 118 -3.23 -1.96 -15.96
CA GLU A 118 -2.73 -0.80 -16.70
C GLU A 118 -2.39 0.37 -15.76
N SER A 119 -3.23 0.62 -14.75
CA SER A 119 -2.97 1.65 -13.74
C SER A 119 -1.73 1.31 -12.92
N PHE A 120 -1.60 0.08 -12.43
CA PHE A 120 -0.43 -0.33 -11.67
C PHE A 120 0.86 -0.28 -12.50
N LEU A 121 0.82 -0.66 -13.77
CA LEU A 121 1.97 -0.53 -14.69
C LEU A 121 2.38 0.93 -14.89
N LYS A 122 1.41 1.84 -15.06
CA LYS A 122 1.69 3.28 -15.12
C LYS A 122 2.34 3.77 -13.82
N GLY A 123 1.88 3.31 -12.67
CA GLY A 123 2.47 3.63 -11.36
C GLY A 123 3.89 3.06 -11.20
N ALA A 124 4.11 1.82 -11.63
CA ALA A 124 5.41 1.16 -11.63
C ALA A 124 6.42 1.88 -12.52
N ALA A 125 5.99 2.41 -13.67
CA ALA A 125 6.83 3.21 -14.55
C ALA A 125 7.30 4.55 -13.91
N ARG A 126 6.60 5.05 -12.88
CA ARG A 126 7.06 6.20 -12.05
C ARG A 126 7.92 5.77 -10.85
N GLY A 127 8.26 4.49 -10.73
CA GLY A 127 9.09 3.97 -9.65
C GLY A 127 8.35 3.58 -8.37
N SER A 128 7.01 3.50 -8.37
CA SER A 128 6.28 3.00 -7.19
C SER A 128 6.46 1.50 -7.03
N THR A 129 7.16 1.09 -5.96
CA THR A 129 7.36 -0.31 -5.60
C THR A 129 6.05 -1.00 -5.27
N LEU A 130 5.16 -0.32 -4.55
CA LEU A 130 3.82 -0.83 -4.23
C LEU A 130 3.02 -1.15 -5.50
N ALA A 131 3.13 -0.30 -6.53
CA ALA A 131 2.47 -0.56 -7.80
C ALA A 131 3.10 -1.72 -8.56
N MET A 132 4.43 -1.91 -8.46
CA MET A 132 5.11 -3.10 -9.01
C MET A 132 4.60 -4.38 -8.36
N VAL A 133 4.48 -4.40 -7.03
CA VAL A 133 3.98 -5.55 -6.26
C VAL A 133 2.52 -5.85 -6.60
N ASP A 134 1.65 -4.83 -6.64
CA ASP A 134 0.23 -5.02 -6.99
C ASP A 134 0.06 -5.49 -8.45
N ALA A 135 0.86 -4.97 -9.39
CA ALA A 135 0.88 -5.45 -10.78
C ALA A 135 1.38 -6.90 -10.89
N ALA A 136 2.42 -7.24 -10.14
CA ALA A 136 2.98 -8.60 -10.11
C ALA A 136 1.95 -9.59 -9.57
N LEU A 137 1.21 -9.23 -8.52
CA LEU A 137 0.14 -10.06 -7.98
C LEU A 137 -0.95 -10.33 -9.03
N LEU A 138 -1.36 -9.32 -9.81
CA LEU A 138 -2.31 -9.52 -10.91
C LEU A 138 -1.75 -10.43 -12.00
N TYR A 139 -0.49 -10.28 -12.39
CA TYR A 139 0.12 -11.18 -13.37
C TYR A 139 0.20 -12.63 -12.85
N TRP A 140 0.43 -12.80 -11.54
CA TRP A 140 0.41 -14.09 -10.90
C TRP A 140 -0.99 -14.73 -10.95
N GLU A 141 -2.02 -13.97 -10.62
CA GLU A 141 -3.44 -14.38 -10.69
C GLU A 141 -3.85 -14.75 -12.14
N ILE A 142 -3.33 -14.03 -13.15
CA ILE A 142 -3.60 -14.28 -14.58
C ILE A 142 -2.80 -15.50 -15.13
N GLY A 143 -1.82 -16.01 -14.38
CA GLY A 143 -0.97 -17.13 -14.77
C GLY A 143 0.32 -16.76 -15.52
N SER A 144 0.59 -15.47 -15.72
CA SER A 144 1.85 -14.97 -16.29
C SER A 144 2.94 -14.84 -15.21
N LYS A 145 3.38 -15.99 -14.66
CA LYS A 145 4.32 -16.04 -13.52
C LYS A 145 5.66 -15.34 -13.79
N ASP A 146 6.21 -15.46 -15.00
CA ASP A 146 7.52 -14.85 -15.34
C ASP A 146 7.48 -13.31 -15.24
N LYS A 147 6.39 -12.70 -15.70
CA LYS A 147 6.19 -11.24 -15.61
C LYS A 147 6.01 -10.80 -14.15
N ALA A 148 5.33 -11.60 -13.35
CA ALA A 148 5.18 -11.35 -11.93
C ALA A 148 6.52 -11.41 -11.19
N ILE A 149 7.33 -12.45 -11.45
CA ILE A 149 8.68 -12.60 -10.87
C ILE A 149 9.54 -11.40 -11.24
N ALA A 150 9.58 -11.01 -12.52
CA ALA A 150 10.37 -9.86 -12.97
C ALA A 150 9.98 -8.55 -12.28
N LEU A 151 8.70 -8.35 -11.94
CA LEU A 151 8.24 -7.18 -11.20
C LEU A 151 8.54 -7.28 -9.71
N TYR A 152 8.40 -8.45 -9.09
CA TYR A 152 8.81 -8.68 -7.71
C TYR A 152 10.32 -8.48 -7.53
N GLU A 153 11.15 -8.94 -8.46
CA GLU A 153 12.60 -8.69 -8.45
C GLU A 153 12.92 -7.21 -8.51
N LYS A 154 12.23 -6.43 -9.35
CA LYS A 154 12.40 -4.97 -9.42
C LYS A 154 12.03 -4.32 -8.09
N ALA A 155 10.88 -4.66 -7.52
CA ALA A 155 10.45 -4.13 -6.22
C ALA A 155 11.42 -4.52 -5.09
N ALA A 156 11.89 -5.78 -5.09
CA ALA A 156 12.81 -6.30 -4.09
C ALA A 156 14.19 -5.62 -4.14
N LYS A 157 14.71 -5.35 -5.34
CA LYS A 157 15.94 -4.57 -5.56
C LYS A 157 15.83 -3.13 -5.06
N LEU A 158 14.64 -2.55 -5.12
CA LEU A 158 14.33 -1.23 -4.57
C LEU A 158 14.10 -1.25 -3.04
N GLY A 159 14.25 -2.41 -2.38
CA GLY A 159 14.11 -2.54 -0.94
C GLY A 159 12.68 -2.70 -0.45
N ASP A 160 11.71 -2.98 -1.33
CA ASP A 160 10.32 -3.16 -0.92
C ASP A 160 10.12 -4.51 -0.20
N PRO A 161 9.71 -4.51 1.09
CA PRO A 161 9.62 -5.74 1.86
C PRO A 161 8.53 -6.70 1.36
N ALA A 162 7.43 -6.15 0.81
CA ALA A 162 6.38 -6.97 0.23
C ALA A 162 6.84 -7.61 -1.08
N GLY A 163 7.60 -6.87 -1.90
CA GLY A 163 8.27 -7.40 -3.10
C GLY A 163 9.27 -8.49 -2.78
N GLN A 164 10.12 -8.30 -1.76
CA GLN A 164 11.07 -9.31 -1.29
C GLN A 164 10.36 -10.58 -0.79
N CYS A 165 9.33 -10.43 0.06
CA CYS A 165 8.56 -11.56 0.55
C CYS A 165 7.85 -12.32 -0.59
N ASN A 166 7.21 -11.60 -1.52
CA ASN A 166 6.51 -12.25 -2.63
C ASN A 166 7.47 -12.90 -3.63
N LEU A 167 8.69 -12.37 -3.80
CA LEU A 167 9.73 -13.02 -4.58
C LEU A 167 10.18 -14.33 -3.95
N GLY A 168 10.36 -14.35 -2.63
CA GLY A 168 10.65 -15.59 -1.89
C GLY A 168 9.55 -16.64 -2.11
N LEU A 169 8.28 -16.24 -2.03
CA LEU A 169 7.14 -17.12 -2.29
C LEU A 169 7.11 -17.62 -3.74
N ALA A 170 7.41 -16.74 -4.69
CA ALA A 170 7.46 -17.08 -6.10
C ALA A 170 8.53 -18.13 -6.42
N TYR A 171 9.70 -18.09 -5.76
CA TYR A 171 10.72 -19.13 -5.93
C TYR A 171 10.33 -20.47 -5.30
N LEU A 172 9.53 -20.47 -4.23
CA LEU A 172 8.98 -21.71 -3.67
C LEU A 172 7.90 -22.32 -4.57
N GLN A 173 7.04 -21.49 -5.18
CA GLN A 173 5.93 -21.95 -6.01
C GLN A 173 6.28 -22.15 -7.49
N GLY A 174 7.37 -21.55 -7.97
CA GLY A 174 7.79 -21.55 -9.37
C GLY A 174 8.62 -22.77 -9.78
N SER A 175 9.31 -23.40 -8.84
CA SER A 175 10.11 -24.58 -9.12
C SER A 175 9.33 -25.86 -8.85
N GLY A 176 8.86 -26.51 -9.90
CA GLY A 176 8.49 -27.92 -9.79
C GLY A 176 9.68 -28.74 -9.29
N VAL A 177 9.43 -29.59 -8.29
CA VAL A 177 10.30 -30.65 -7.74
C VAL A 177 11.62 -30.19 -7.08
N ASN A 178 12.20 -29.03 -7.41
CA ASN A 178 13.39 -28.45 -6.76
C ASN A 178 13.09 -27.06 -6.19
N CYS A 179 12.38 -27.01 -5.07
CA CYS A 179 12.13 -25.79 -4.30
C CYS A 179 13.47 -25.12 -3.95
N ASN A 180 13.72 -23.90 -4.46
CA ASN A 180 14.92 -23.13 -4.07
C ASN A 180 14.69 -22.50 -2.70
N LEU A 181 14.65 -23.34 -1.66
CA LEU A 181 14.42 -22.96 -0.27
C LEU A 181 15.47 -21.96 0.21
N GLN A 182 16.75 -22.16 -0.14
CA GLN A 182 17.83 -21.25 0.22
C GLN A 182 17.66 -19.87 -0.41
N GLY A 183 17.28 -19.80 -1.69
CA GLY A 183 17.01 -18.54 -2.39
C GLY A 183 15.81 -17.80 -1.80
N ALA A 184 14.73 -18.53 -1.47
CA ALA A 184 13.55 -17.95 -0.83
C ALA A 184 13.84 -17.43 0.58
N ALA A 185 14.56 -18.20 1.40
CA ALA A 185 14.93 -17.84 2.76
C ALA A 185 15.75 -16.54 2.80
N ARG A 186 16.68 -16.33 1.85
CA ARG A 186 17.45 -15.08 1.75
C ARG A 186 16.56 -13.85 1.54
N TRP A 187 15.53 -13.96 0.72
CA TRP A 187 14.61 -12.84 0.47
C TRP A 187 13.64 -12.62 1.64
N TYR A 188 13.18 -13.68 2.29
CA TYR A 188 12.38 -13.55 3.50
C TYR A 188 13.18 -12.92 4.65
N LEU A 189 14.45 -13.29 4.83
CA LEU A 189 15.31 -12.69 5.85
C LEU A 189 15.44 -11.17 5.66
N LYS A 190 15.73 -10.72 4.42
CA LYS A 190 15.78 -9.28 4.11
C LYS A 190 14.46 -8.55 4.41
N ALA A 191 13.33 -9.16 4.07
CA ALA A 191 12.03 -8.57 4.36
C ALA A 191 11.71 -8.56 5.87
N ALA A 192 12.14 -9.59 6.60
CA ALA A 192 11.98 -9.70 8.04
C ALA A 192 12.83 -8.66 8.79
N GLU A 193 14.07 -8.42 8.34
CA GLU A 193 14.91 -7.30 8.84
C GLU A 193 14.24 -5.95 8.62
N GLY A 194 13.49 -5.80 7.52
CA GLY A 194 12.65 -4.62 7.24
C GLY A 194 11.36 -4.53 8.08
N GLY A 195 11.16 -5.41 9.07
CA GLY A 195 9.98 -5.40 9.94
C GLY A 195 8.73 -6.04 9.32
N TYR A 196 8.85 -6.76 8.20
CA TYR A 196 7.68 -7.32 7.52
C TYR A 196 7.21 -8.62 8.17
N VAL A 197 6.07 -8.54 8.86
CA VAL A 197 5.51 -9.62 9.69
C VAL A 197 5.34 -10.94 8.93
N ARG A 198 4.77 -10.89 7.72
CA ARG A 198 4.58 -12.10 6.91
C ARG A 198 5.92 -12.74 6.52
N ALA A 199 6.98 -11.95 6.31
CA ALA A 199 8.30 -12.50 6.04
C ALA A 199 8.91 -13.14 7.29
N MET A 200 8.76 -12.53 8.47
CA MET A 200 9.19 -13.15 9.74
C MET A 200 8.56 -14.53 9.94
N TYR A 201 7.25 -14.63 9.69
CA TYR A 201 6.55 -15.92 9.72
C TYR A 201 7.12 -16.93 8.72
N ASN A 202 7.35 -16.51 7.47
CA ASN A 202 7.91 -17.38 6.44
C ASN A 202 9.36 -17.80 6.72
N VAL A 203 10.19 -16.94 7.31
CA VAL A 203 11.54 -17.31 7.80
C VAL A 203 11.42 -18.39 8.88
N GLY A 204 10.50 -18.20 9.82
CA GLY A 204 10.22 -19.18 10.88
C GLY A 204 9.85 -20.55 10.31
N LEU A 205 8.99 -20.57 9.28
CA LEU A 205 8.66 -21.80 8.56
C LEU A 205 9.87 -22.39 7.86
N CYS A 206 10.68 -21.60 7.15
CA CYS A 206 11.88 -22.09 6.48
C CYS A 206 12.86 -22.78 7.45
N TYR A 207 13.08 -22.22 8.64
CA TYR A 207 13.93 -22.85 9.66
C TYR A 207 13.29 -24.06 10.32
N SER A 208 11.96 -24.11 10.42
CA SER A 208 11.26 -25.29 10.98
C SER A 208 11.26 -26.50 10.04
N VAL A 209 11.32 -26.24 8.73
CA VAL A 209 11.30 -27.26 7.67
C VAL A 209 12.72 -27.64 7.24
N GLY A 210 13.74 -26.87 7.66
CA GLY A 210 15.15 -27.10 7.35
C GLY A 210 15.46 -28.59 7.35
N GLU A 211 15.83 -29.10 6.16
CA GLU A 211 16.01 -30.52 5.93
C GLU A 211 16.88 -31.11 7.05
N GLY A 212 16.46 -32.24 7.63
CA GLY A 212 17.13 -32.93 8.74
C GLY A 212 18.52 -33.49 8.40
N GLN A 213 19.37 -32.65 7.80
CA GLN A 213 20.77 -32.84 7.44
C GLN A 213 21.65 -31.74 8.03
N ALA A 214 21.09 -30.75 8.73
CA ALA A 214 21.87 -29.73 9.41
C ALA A 214 22.49 -30.29 10.69
N VAL A 215 23.79 -30.12 10.85
CA VAL A 215 24.56 -30.57 12.03
C VAL A 215 24.05 -29.92 13.33
N ASP A 216 23.39 -28.75 13.23
CA ASP A 216 22.82 -27.97 14.34
C ASP A 216 21.28 -27.80 14.20
N GLU A 217 20.53 -28.90 14.06
CA GLU A 217 19.05 -28.86 13.95
C GLU A 217 18.38 -28.04 15.07
N GLU A 218 18.90 -28.10 16.29
CA GLU A 218 18.38 -27.39 17.46
C GLU A 218 18.60 -25.87 17.35
N GLY A 219 19.74 -25.46 16.82
CA GLY A 219 20.03 -24.05 16.56
C GLY A 219 19.09 -23.46 15.52
N GLU A 220 18.70 -24.23 14.50
CA GLU A 220 17.72 -23.81 13.49
C GLU A 220 16.30 -23.76 14.07
N LYS A 221 15.90 -24.76 14.86
CA LYS A 221 14.61 -24.74 15.58
C LYS A 221 14.49 -23.54 16.51
N MET A 222 15.56 -23.17 17.22
CA MET A 222 15.57 -21.96 18.06
C MET A 222 15.46 -20.68 17.23
N LYS A 223 16.15 -20.58 16.08
CA LYS A 223 15.95 -19.45 15.14
C LYS A 223 14.49 -19.39 14.66
N ALA A 224 13.88 -20.53 14.35
CA ALA A 224 12.47 -20.59 13.96
C ALA A 224 11.56 -20.01 15.06
N VAL A 225 11.76 -20.42 16.32
CA VAL A 225 10.99 -19.92 17.47
C VAL A 225 11.15 -18.41 17.63
N VAL A 226 12.37 -17.87 17.49
CA VAL A 226 12.62 -16.42 17.58
C VAL A 226 11.85 -15.64 16.51
N TYR A 227 11.93 -16.04 15.24
CA TYR A 227 11.23 -15.34 14.16
C TYR A 227 9.70 -15.45 14.28
N LEU A 228 9.18 -16.60 14.73
CA LEU A 228 7.75 -16.78 14.96
C LEU A 228 7.26 -16.00 16.18
N GLU A 229 8.07 -15.85 17.22
CA GLU A 229 7.77 -14.97 18.36
C GLU A 229 7.70 -13.51 17.93
N LEU A 230 8.65 -13.05 17.11
CA LEU A 230 8.62 -11.69 16.55
C LEU A 230 7.37 -11.46 15.70
N ALA A 231 6.99 -12.42 14.86
CA ALA A 231 5.76 -12.35 14.07
C ALA A 231 4.51 -12.31 14.97
N THR A 232 4.50 -13.10 16.05
CA THR A 232 3.39 -13.13 17.03
C THR A 232 3.23 -11.77 17.71
N ARG A 233 4.33 -11.16 18.17
CA ARG A 233 4.32 -9.83 18.79
C ARG A 233 3.87 -8.73 17.82
N ALA A 234 4.14 -8.92 16.53
CA ALA A 234 3.68 -8.02 15.48
C ALA A 234 2.23 -8.28 15.01
N GLY A 235 1.53 -9.26 15.62
CA GLY A 235 0.10 -9.50 15.42
C GLY A 235 -0.26 -10.74 14.59
N GLU A 236 0.72 -11.55 14.17
CA GLU A 236 0.47 -12.79 13.42
C GLU A 236 0.09 -13.94 14.38
N THR A 237 -1.20 -14.21 14.52
CA THR A 237 -1.70 -15.22 15.47
C THR A 237 -1.36 -16.65 15.06
N ALA A 238 -1.27 -16.93 13.75
CA ALA A 238 -0.86 -18.23 13.23
C ALA A 238 0.57 -18.60 13.67
N ALA A 239 1.45 -17.61 13.79
CA ALA A 239 2.83 -17.81 14.23
C ALA A 239 2.90 -18.42 15.64
N ALA A 240 1.97 -18.07 16.53
CA ALA A 240 1.94 -18.60 17.89
C ALA A 240 1.69 -20.12 17.91
N HIS A 241 0.82 -20.62 17.04
CA HIS A 241 0.50 -22.04 16.97
C HIS A 241 1.70 -22.85 16.47
N VAL A 242 2.30 -22.40 15.36
CA VAL A 242 3.50 -23.02 14.79
C VAL A 242 4.65 -23.02 15.79
N LYS A 243 4.88 -21.88 16.46
CA LYS A 243 5.91 -21.75 17.50
C LYS A 243 5.70 -22.74 18.64
N ASN A 244 4.47 -22.87 19.13
CA ASN A 244 4.16 -23.79 20.24
C ASN A 244 4.40 -25.24 19.82
N VAL A 245 4.00 -25.63 18.61
CA VAL A 245 4.26 -26.99 18.08
C VAL A 245 5.76 -27.28 18.02
N ILE A 246 6.56 -26.37 17.46
CA ILE A 246 8.02 -26.54 17.39
C ILE A 246 8.61 -26.65 18.79
N PHE A 247 8.19 -25.79 19.72
CA PHE A 247 8.68 -25.78 21.09
C PHE A 247 8.33 -27.09 21.83
N THR A 248 7.10 -27.58 21.72
CA THR A 248 6.68 -28.84 22.34
C THR A 248 7.42 -30.04 21.76
N THR A 249 7.59 -30.10 20.43
CA THR A 249 8.32 -31.18 19.75
C THR A 249 9.80 -31.16 20.12
N THR A 250 10.37 -29.98 20.33
CA THR A 250 11.78 -29.85 20.75
C THR A 250 11.95 -30.33 22.18
N ILE A 251 11.04 -30.00 23.10
CA ILE A 251 11.10 -30.43 24.51
C ILE A 251 10.85 -31.93 24.68
N SER A 252 9.90 -32.51 23.93
CA SER A 252 9.57 -33.94 24.05
C SER A 252 10.73 -34.85 23.66
N ASN A 253 11.71 -34.37 22.89
CA ASN A 253 12.91 -35.15 22.56
C ASN A 253 13.92 -35.25 23.74
N PHE A 254 13.68 -34.55 24.86
CA PHE A 254 14.54 -34.56 26.06
C PHE A 254 13.97 -35.40 27.23
N THR A 255 12.79 -35.98 27.09
CA THR A 255 12.11 -36.82 28.11
C THR A 255 11.98 -38.25 27.63
#